data_AF-A0A1V5V445-F1
#
_entry.id   AF-A0A1V5V445-F1
#
_cell.length_a   1.000
_cell.length_b   1.000
_cell.length_c   1.000
_cell.angle_alpha   90.00
_cell.angle_beta   90.00
_cell.angle_gamma   90.00
#
_symmetry.space_group_name_H-M   'P 1'
#
loop_
_entity.id
_entity.type
_entity.pdbx_description
1 polymer ?
#
loop_
_entity_poly.entity_id
_entity_poly.type
_entity_poly.pdbx_seq_one_letter_code
_entity_poly.pdbx_strand_id
1 'polypeptide(L)'
;MLIVQRPEVTDPPGRRHFSLKMENASEQDGTNPDAVDEIKLFEKELTLSEIRSECALIGLQFLNDNLTGSEGGGVQKIGRDGRKRLGKPDDLSDVPLTCRLKAFPIDSRTVAVGGVFRDFFLDRLRMEYPNLDATEFNCRNGFIEEYLRRFHYMYGMWELYGDYQPRIVSAMDDAAKWSCDGNPVELLGRWQNSTGTMRFDDFLDGADYVELDCADIVHFGYLRLSDPMAEGSVHTVAWNGNTLEFTYSRDRYVSSIKVNQEGYLPDAGRKYAYFGLWLGTGGAYRHSLSDLTFHVLPAGRCSPEP
;
A
#
# COMPACT_ATOMS: atom_id res chain seq x y z
N MET A 1 -10.78 13.69 -21.92
CA MET A 1 -11.81 14.71 -22.23
C MET A 1 -12.66 14.17 -23.38
N LEU A 2 -13.97 14.00 -23.21
CA LEU A 2 -14.95 14.36 -24.25
C LEU A 2 -16.38 14.23 -23.73
N ILE A 3 -17.18 15.24 -24.05
CA ILE A 3 -18.63 15.23 -24.00
C ILE A 3 -19.10 14.61 -25.33
N VAL A 4 -19.91 13.56 -25.30
CA VAL A 4 -20.62 13.08 -26.49
C VAL A 4 -22.11 13.07 -26.18
N GLN A 5 -22.81 14.07 -26.70
CA GLN A 5 -24.27 14.02 -26.77
C GLN A 5 -24.64 13.11 -27.95
N ARG A 6 -25.61 12.20 -27.74
CA ARG A 6 -26.22 11.46 -28.85
C ARG A 6 -27.00 12.47 -29.69
N PRO A 7 -26.72 12.63 -30.99
CA PRO A 7 -27.49 13.57 -31.80
C PRO A 7 -28.91 13.01 -31.93
N GLU A 8 -29.89 13.72 -31.38
CA GLU A 8 -31.26 13.59 -31.87
C GLU A 8 -31.32 14.24 -33.25
N VAL A 9 -32.03 13.58 -34.18
CA VAL A 9 -31.98 13.77 -35.64
C VAL A 9 -32.51 15.15 -36.10
N THR A 10 -32.75 16.09 -35.19
CA THR A 10 -33.57 17.30 -35.43
C THR A 10 -32.99 18.61 -34.90
N ASP A 11 -31.68 18.75 -34.72
CA ASP A 11 -31.13 20.04 -34.27
C ASP A 11 -30.98 21.07 -35.42
N PRO A 12 -31.54 22.30 -35.30
CA PRO A 12 -31.48 23.32 -36.32
C PRO A 12 -30.12 24.04 -36.41
N PRO A 13 -29.76 24.60 -37.58
CA PRO A 13 -28.45 25.22 -37.80
C PRO A 13 -28.33 26.53 -37.02
N GLY A 14 -27.47 26.54 -35.99
CA GLY A 14 -27.23 27.74 -35.17
C GLY A 14 -26.74 27.50 -33.75
N ARG A 15 -26.78 26.26 -33.23
CA ARG A 15 -26.12 25.94 -31.96
C ARG A 15 -24.59 26.06 -32.13
N ARG A 16 -23.99 27.00 -31.38
CA ARG A 16 -22.55 27.14 -31.29
C ARG A 16 -22.00 25.91 -30.55
N HIS A 17 -21.61 24.89 -31.30
CA HIS A 17 -20.85 23.78 -30.75
C HIS A 17 -19.46 24.28 -30.36
N PHE A 18 -19.00 23.91 -29.17
CA PHE A 18 -17.60 24.04 -28.80
C PHE A 18 -16.95 22.69 -29.00
N SER A 19 -16.18 22.56 -30.08
CA SER A 19 -15.30 21.40 -30.27
C SER A 19 -13.98 21.68 -29.56
N LEU A 20 -13.69 20.96 -28.49
CA LEU A 20 -12.32 20.91 -27.98
C LEU A 20 -11.53 19.90 -28.82
N LYS A 21 -10.59 20.40 -29.62
CA LYS A 21 -9.60 19.61 -30.33
C LYS A 21 -8.36 19.51 -29.45
N MET A 22 -7.97 18.30 -29.06
CA MET A 22 -6.66 18.05 -28.47
C MET A 22 -5.71 17.61 -29.57
N GLU A 23 -4.79 18.49 -29.96
CA GLU A 23 -3.73 18.17 -30.93
C GLU A 23 -2.44 17.84 -30.17
N ASN A 24 -1.86 16.68 -30.49
CA ASN A 24 -0.61 16.23 -29.92
C ASN A 24 0.53 16.72 -30.84
N ALA A 25 1.42 17.59 -30.35
CA ALA A 25 2.51 18.14 -31.17
C ALA A 25 3.73 17.21 -31.29
N SER A 26 3.60 15.93 -30.94
CA SER A 26 4.66 14.94 -31.15
C SER A 26 4.09 13.54 -31.33
N GLU A 27 3.76 13.19 -32.57
CA GLU A 27 3.83 11.80 -33.01
C GLU A 27 5.31 11.37 -32.98
N GLN A 28 5.76 10.83 -31.85
CA GLN A 28 6.93 9.96 -31.81
C GLN A 28 6.45 8.56 -31.45
N ASP A 29 6.79 7.61 -32.33
CA ASP A 29 6.50 6.19 -32.19
C ASP A 29 6.86 5.68 -30.79
N GLY A 30 5.90 5.04 -30.12
CA GLY A 30 6.13 4.27 -28.89
C GLY A 30 5.53 4.82 -27.59
N THR A 31 4.74 5.89 -27.62
CA THR A 31 3.94 6.31 -26.46
C THR A 31 2.51 5.81 -26.60
N ASN A 32 2.02 5.09 -25.59
CA ASN A 32 0.65 4.59 -25.53
C ASN A 32 -0.34 5.76 -25.68
N PRO A 33 -1.46 5.58 -26.41
CA PRO A 33 -2.48 6.61 -26.51
C PRO A 33 -3.00 6.96 -25.11
N ASP A 34 -3.15 8.26 -24.83
CA ASP A 34 -3.75 8.75 -23.59
C ASP A 34 -5.09 8.03 -23.35
N ALA A 35 -5.14 7.21 -22.31
CA ALA A 35 -6.35 6.51 -21.92
C ALA A 35 -7.35 7.51 -21.34
N VAL A 36 -8.60 7.39 -21.77
CA VAL A 36 -9.72 8.13 -21.20
C VAL A 36 -10.06 7.51 -19.84
N ASP A 37 -9.77 8.22 -18.76
CA ASP A 37 -9.98 7.71 -17.39
C ASP A 37 -11.45 7.68 -16.94
N GLU A 38 -12.33 8.56 -17.46
CA GLU A 38 -13.76 8.60 -17.10
C GLU A 38 -14.62 9.23 -18.21
N ILE A 39 -15.83 8.70 -18.43
CA ILE A 39 -16.86 9.26 -19.33
C ILE A 39 -18.15 9.46 -18.53
N LYS A 40 -18.54 10.71 -18.28
CA LYS A 40 -19.85 11.05 -17.71
C LYS A 40 -20.82 11.49 -18.81
N LEU A 41 -22.01 10.90 -18.81
CA LEU A 41 -23.11 11.24 -19.72
C LEU A 41 -24.11 12.12 -18.97
N PHE A 42 -24.48 13.25 -19.58
CA PHE A 42 -25.46 14.18 -19.03
C PHE A 42 -26.73 14.16 -19.90
N GLU A 43 -27.91 14.14 -19.27
CA GLU A 43 -29.21 14.15 -19.96
C GLU A 43 -29.53 15.50 -20.62
N LYS A 44 -28.76 16.54 -20.29
CA LYS A 44 -28.89 17.89 -20.84
C LYS A 44 -27.53 18.45 -21.24
N GLU A 45 -27.56 19.40 -22.16
CA GLU A 45 -26.41 20.25 -22.45
C GLU A 45 -26.05 21.05 -21.19
N LEU A 46 -24.80 20.91 -20.74
CA LEU A 46 -24.31 21.66 -19.58
C LEU A 46 -23.91 23.07 -20.00
N THR A 47 -24.29 24.04 -19.18
CA THR A 47 -23.75 25.40 -19.28
C THR A 47 -22.25 25.40 -18.89
N LEU A 48 -21.48 26.39 -19.35
CA LEU A 48 -20.07 26.54 -18.96
C LEU A 48 -19.87 26.57 -17.44
N SER A 49 -20.83 27.15 -16.70
CA SER A 49 -20.81 27.16 -15.24
C SER A 49 -20.97 25.76 -14.66
N GLU A 50 -21.88 24.94 -15.21
CA GLU A 50 -22.07 23.55 -14.78
C GLU A 50 -20.87 22.67 -15.14
N ILE A 51 -20.28 22.85 -16.33
CA ILE A 51 -19.03 22.15 -16.70
C ILE A 51 -17.91 22.53 -15.73
N ARG A 52 -17.81 23.81 -15.34
CA ARG A 52 -16.83 24.28 -14.34
C ARG A 52 -17.07 23.63 -12.98
N SER A 53 -18.32 23.54 -12.54
CA SER A 53 -18.68 22.84 -11.31
C SER A 53 -18.30 21.36 -11.36
N GLU A 54 -18.61 20.66 -12.47
CA GLU A 54 -18.26 19.24 -12.65
C GLU A 54 -16.74 19.02 -12.67
N CYS A 55 -15.98 19.87 -13.35
CA CYS A 55 -14.52 19.81 -13.34
C CYS A 55 -13.94 20.09 -11.95
N ALA A 56 -14.51 21.05 -11.20
CA ALA A 56 -14.08 21.35 -9.85
C ALA A 56 -14.32 20.18 -8.88
N LEU A 57 -15.43 19.44 -9.03
CA LEU A 57 -15.73 18.24 -8.24
C LEU A 57 -14.67 17.14 -8.37
N ILE A 58 -13.98 17.08 -9.51
CA ILE A 58 -12.88 16.13 -9.77
C ILE A 58 -11.50 16.78 -9.70
N GLY A 59 -11.40 17.98 -9.12
CA GLY A 59 -10.14 18.70 -8.89
C GLY A 59 -9.48 19.27 -10.15
N LEU A 60 -10.21 19.39 -11.26
CA LEU A 60 -9.74 20.05 -12.48
C LEU A 60 -10.10 21.54 -12.45
N GLN A 61 -9.11 22.40 -12.74
CA GLN A 61 -9.30 23.84 -12.85
C GLN A 61 -9.17 24.30 -14.31
N PHE A 62 -10.00 25.28 -14.68
CA PHE A 62 -9.92 25.93 -15.99
C PHE A 62 -8.76 26.92 -15.99
N LEU A 63 -7.94 26.88 -17.04
CA LEU A 63 -6.74 27.72 -17.17
C LEU A 63 -7.03 29.23 -17.34
N ASN A 64 -8.28 29.65 -17.56
CA ASN A 64 -8.65 31.06 -17.70
C ASN A 64 -10.07 31.37 -17.19
N ASP A 65 -10.19 32.38 -16.34
CA ASP A 65 -11.42 32.87 -15.69
C ASP A 65 -12.02 34.13 -16.35
N ASN A 66 -11.81 34.30 -17.66
CA ASN A 66 -12.50 35.36 -18.40
C ASN A 66 -13.89 34.89 -18.87
N LEU A 67 -14.94 35.50 -18.31
CA LEU A 67 -16.36 35.29 -18.65
C LEU A 67 -16.74 35.63 -20.10
N THR A 68 -15.83 36.23 -20.88
CA THR A 68 -16.10 36.70 -22.26
C THR A 68 -15.23 36.06 -23.35
N GLY A 69 -14.40 35.06 -23.02
CA GLY A 69 -13.70 34.25 -24.02
C GLY A 69 -12.84 35.06 -25.00
N SER A 70 -11.66 35.49 -24.56
CA SER A 70 -10.56 35.82 -25.46
C SER A 70 -9.41 34.85 -25.22
N GLU A 71 -8.96 34.20 -26.29
CA GLU A 71 -7.79 33.32 -26.32
C GLU A 71 -6.55 34.13 -25.91
N GLY A 72 -6.21 34.07 -24.62
CA GLY A 72 -5.13 34.86 -24.03
C GLY A 72 -4.29 33.99 -23.11
N GLY A 73 -3.09 33.65 -23.56
CA GLY A 73 -2.10 32.89 -22.82
C GLY A 73 -1.84 31.54 -23.48
N GLY A 74 -0.65 31.38 -24.06
CA GLY A 74 -0.21 30.11 -24.64
C GLY A 74 -0.44 28.96 -23.66
N VAL A 75 -0.91 27.84 -24.19
CA VAL A 75 -1.18 26.60 -23.45
C VAL A 75 0.02 26.30 -22.54
N GLN A 76 -0.11 26.58 -21.25
CA GLN A 76 0.84 26.04 -20.28
C GLN A 76 0.56 24.54 -20.21
N LYS A 77 1.56 23.74 -20.57
CA LYS A 77 1.59 22.33 -20.24
C LYS A 77 1.41 22.22 -18.73
N ILE A 78 0.23 21.81 -18.27
CA ILE A 78 0.13 21.13 -16.99
C ILE A 78 0.78 19.78 -17.25
N GLY A 79 2.09 19.69 -17.02
CA GLY A 79 2.75 18.39 -16.96
C GLY A 79 1.99 17.51 -15.98
N ARG A 80 2.07 16.19 -16.16
CA ARG A 80 1.53 15.22 -15.18
C ARG A 80 2.08 15.50 -13.76
N ASP A 81 3.24 16.16 -13.68
CA ASP A 81 3.89 16.75 -12.50
C ASP A 81 3.10 17.87 -11.78
N GLY A 82 2.00 18.35 -12.36
CA GLY A 82 1.18 19.45 -11.83
C GLY A 82 -0.05 19.03 -11.02
N ARG A 83 -0.39 17.74 -10.97
CA ARG A 83 -1.45 17.24 -10.07
C ARG A 83 -0.89 17.17 -8.65
N LYS A 84 -0.91 18.31 -7.93
CA LYS A 84 -0.56 18.34 -6.51
C LYS A 84 -1.62 17.56 -5.74
N ARG A 85 -1.25 16.42 -5.16
CA ARG A 85 -2.10 15.71 -4.19
C ARG A 85 -2.36 16.66 -3.02
N LEU A 86 -3.63 16.94 -2.76
CA LEU A 86 -4.03 18.05 -1.88
C LEU A 86 -3.47 17.90 -0.46
N GLY A 87 -3.35 16.66 0.06
CA GLY A 87 -2.78 16.38 1.37
C GLY A 87 -1.33 15.89 1.38
N LYS A 88 -0.63 15.90 0.24
CA LYS A 88 0.80 15.53 0.21
C LYS A 88 1.61 16.66 0.84
N PRO A 89 2.40 16.38 1.89
CA PRO A 89 3.27 17.40 2.48
C PRO A 89 4.39 17.74 1.52
N ASP A 90 4.85 18.99 1.59
CA ASP A 90 5.93 19.48 0.74
C ASP A 90 7.26 18.77 1.06
N ASP A 91 7.47 18.39 2.33
CA ASP A 91 8.52 17.47 2.75
C ASP A 91 7.92 16.19 3.35
N LEU A 92 8.22 15.05 2.73
CA LEU A 92 7.80 13.76 3.24
C LEU A 92 8.48 13.44 4.58
N SER A 93 9.70 13.94 4.83
CA SER A 93 10.50 13.61 6.02
C SER A 93 9.80 13.93 7.34
N ASP A 94 8.93 14.95 7.33
CA ASP A 94 8.11 15.38 8.47
C ASP A 94 6.96 14.43 8.82
N VAL A 95 6.60 13.50 7.92
CA VAL A 95 5.55 12.52 8.20
C VAL A 95 6.13 11.39 9.05
N PRO A 96 5.64 11.19 10.30
CA PRO A 96 6.11 10.11 11.14
C PRO A 96 5.67 8.75 10.57
N LEU A 97 6.62 7.81 10.49
CA LEU A 97 6.33 6.44 10.04
C LEU A 97 5.75 5.63 11.21
N THR A 98 4.45 5.77 11.41
CA THR A 98 3.70 5.02 12.42
C THR A 98 3.41 3.60 11.92
N CYS A 99 3.56 2.61 12.79
CA CYS A 99 3.20 1.23 12.45
C CYS A 99 2.86 0.42 13.70
N ARG A 100 2.13 -0.67 13.51
CA ARG A 100 1.96 -1.68 14.54
C ARG A 100 3.12 -2.67 14.45
N LEU A 101 3.91 -2.75 15.52
CA LEU A 101 4.99 -3.72 15.65
C LEU A 101 4.48 -5.09 16.11
N LYS A 102 5.16 -6.16 15.70
CA LYS A 102 4.96 -7.52 16.21
C LYS A 102 6.30 -8.26 16.30
N ALA A 103 6.57 -8.89 17.45
CA ALA A 103 7.81 -9.62 17.70
C ALA A 103 7.61 -11.12 17.48
N PHE A 104 8.66 -11.76 16.95
CA PHE A 104 8.75 -13.19 16.71
C PHE A 104 10.13 -13.67 17.21
N PRO A 105 10.21 -14.19 18.44
CA PRO A 105 11.45 -14.75 18.96
C PRO A 105 11.97 -15.89 18.07
N ILE A 106 13.26 -15.86 17.76
CA ILE A 106 13.95 -16.86 16.92
C ILE A 106 14.81 -17.77 17.79
N ASP A 107 15.51 -17.19 18.76
CA ASP A 107 16.25 -17.88 19.82
C ASP A 107 16.39 -16.96 21.03
N SER A 108 17.19 -17.34 22.02
CA SER A 108 17.37 -16.54 23.24
C SER A 108 18.03 -15.19 23.00
N ARG A 109 18.66 -14.93 21.85
CA ARG A 109 19.33 -13.65 21.57
C ARG A 109 18.77 -12.94 20.35
N THR A 110 17.89 -13.58 19.60
CA THR A 110 17.49 -13.09 18.28
C THR A 110 15.98 -13.01 18.17
N VAL A 111 15.49 -11.88 17.68
CA VAL A 111 14.07 -11.60 17.48
C VAL A 111 13.86 -10.99 16.09
N ALA A 112 12.85 -11.46 15.36
CA ALA A 112 12.34 -10.75 14.20
C ALA A 112 11.21 -9.82 14.64
N VAL A 113 11.23 -8.57 14.16
CA VAL A 113 10.23 -7.56 14.48
C VAL A 113 9.60 -7.09 13.19
N GLY A 114 8.31 -7.39 13.01
CA GLY A 114 7.52 -6.98 11.88
C GLY A 114 6.81 -5.65 12.13
N GLY A 115 7.00 -4.66 11.26
CA GLY A 115 6.21 -3.43 11.19
C GLY A 115 5.09 -3.55 10.16
N VAL A 116 3.85 -3.36 10.62
CA VAL A 116 2.65 -3.34 9.79
C VAL A 116 2.21 -1.89 9.59
N PHE A 117 2.32 -1.39 8.36
CA PHE A 117 2.05 0.02 7.98
C PHE A 117 0.66 0.23 7.39
N ARG A 118 -0.24 -0.75 7.51
CA ARG A 118 -1.57 -0.70 6.90
C ARG A 118 -2.34 0.56 7.31
N ASP A 119 -2.41 0.84 8.61
CA ASP A 119 -3.13 2.00 9.13
C ASP A 119 -2.49 3.32 8.68
N PHE A 120 -1.15 3.36 8.63
CA PHE A 120 -0.41 4.49 8.08
C PHE A 120 -0.78 4.75 6.61
N PHE A 121 -0.77 3.72 5.75
CA PHE A 121 -1.14 3.88 4.35
C PHE A 121 -2.61 4.26 4.18
N LEU A 122 -3.52 3.70 5.00
CA LEU A 122 -4.92 4.10 5.04
C LEU A 122 -5.09 5.58 5.36
N ASP A 123 -4.42 6.06 6.40
CA ASP A 123 -4.48 7.47 6.80
C ASP A 123 -3.91 8.38 5.71
N ARG A 124 -2.78 7.99 5.09
CA ARG A 124 -2.23 8.74 3.96
C ARG A 124 -3.15 8.72 2.74
N LEU A 125 -3.82 7.60 2.45
CA LEU A 125 -4.77 7.49 1.35
C LEU A 125 -5.96 8.43 1.57
N ARG A 126 -6.53 8.46 2.78
CA ARG A 126 -7.59 9.42 3.15
C ARG A 126 -7.14 10.87 3.02
N MET A 127 -5.96 11.21 3.52
CA MET A 127 -5.48 12.59 3.54
C MET A 127 -5.07 13.09 2.16
N GLU A 128 -4.40 12.25 1.36
CA GLU A 128 -3.82 12.66 0.08
C GLU A 128 -4.78 12.52 -1.10
N TYR A 129 -5.83 11.70 -0.96
CA TYR A 129 -6.86 11.44 -1.96
C TYR A 129 -8.26 11.64 -1.38
N PRO A 130 -8.66 12.88 -1.03
CA PRO A 130 -9.94 13.16 -0.37
C PRO A 130 -11.17 12.86 -1.23
N ASN A 131 -11.00 12.56 -2.53
CA ASN A 131 -12.10 12.29 -3.44
C ASN A 131 -12.57 10.82 -3.42
N LEU A 132 -11.97 9.95 -2.60
CA LEU A 132 -12.37 8.54 -2.55
C LEU A 132 -13.79 8.35 -1.99
N ASP A 133 -14.27 9.23 -1.11
CA ASP A 133 -15.67 9.24 -0.66
C ASP A 133 -16.63 9.45 -1.84
N ALA A 134 -16.27 10.35 -2.77
CA ALA A 134 -17.04 10.59 -3.98
C ALA A 134 -16.97 9.39 -4.93
N THR A 135 -15.83 8.71 -5.02
CA THR A 135 -15.69 7.45 -5.76
C THR A 135 -16.65 6.39 -5.22
N GLU A 136 -16.72 6.20 -3.89
CA GLU A 136 -17.64 5.25 -3.27
C GLU A 136 -19.10 5.62 -3.50
N PHE A 137 -19.46 6.89 -3.32
CA PHE A 137 -20.80 7.38 -3.62
C PHE A 137 -21.18 7.11 -5.07
N ASN A 138 -20.28 7.41 -6.01
CA ASN A 138 -20.54 7.22 -7.44
C ASN A 138 -20.70 5.73 -7.80
N CYS A 139 -19.88 4.86 -7.22
CA CYS A 139 -19.96 3.42 -7.49
C CYS A 139 -21.28 2.84 -6.98
N ARG A 140 -21.66 3.17 -5.73
CA ARG A 140 -22.90 2.66 -5.11
C ARG A 140 -24.17 3.11 -5.81
N ASN A 141 -24.15 4.31 -6.40
CA ASN A 141 -25.28 4.83 -7.17
C ASN A 141 -25.24 4.42 -8.66
N GLY A 142 -24.27 3.59 -9.07
CA GLY A 142 -24.15 3.12 -10.46
C GLY A 142 -23.66 4.19 -11.44
N PHE A 143 -23.08 5.28 -10.97
CA PHE A 143 -22.49 6.32 -11.82
C PHE A 143 -21.12 5.92 -12.37
N ILE A 144 -20.41 5.02 -11.68
CA ILE A 144 -19.17 4.40 -12.16
C ILE A 144 -19.20 2.88 -11.94
N GLU A 145 -18.44 2.16 -12.76
CA GLU A 145 -18.27 0.72 -12.68
C GLU A 145 -17.27 0.31 -11.59
N GLU A 146 -17.39 -0.91 -11.07
CA GLU A 146 -16.52 -1.45 -10.00
C GLU A 146 -15.03 -1.41 -10.37
N TYR A 147 -14.69 -1.61 -11.63
CA TYR A 147 -13.28 -1.55 -12.06
C TYR A 147 -12.70 -0.13 -11.94
N LEU A 148 -13.51 0.92 -12.14
CA LEU A 148 -13.09 2.31 -11.96
C LEU A 148 -12.91 2.64 -10.48
N ARG A 149 -13.82 2.16 -9.62
CA ARG A 149 -13.66 2.23 -8.15
C ARG A 149 -12.32 1.64 -7.73
N ARG A 150 -12.03 0.40 -8.14
CA ARG A 150 -10.76 -0.27 -7.83
C ARG A 150 -9.55 0.47 -8.37
N PHE A 151 -9.64 1.02 -9.59
CA PHE A 151 -8.57 1.81 -10.21
C PHE A 151 -8.20 3.04 -9.37
N HIS A 152 -9.18 3.80 -8.86
CA HIS A 152 -8.89 4.99 -8.06
C HIS A 152 -8.14 4.68 -6.77
N TYR A 153 -8.52 3.62 -6.06
CA TYR A 153 -7.80 3.17 -4.86
C TYR A 153 -6.40 2.67 -5.20
N MET A 154 -6.29 1.82 -6.23
CA MET A 154 -5.02 1.24 -6.64
C MET A 154 -4.03 2.33 -7.07
N TYR A 155 -4.49 3.31 -7.85
CA TYR A 155 -3.69 4.45 -8.28
C TYR A 155 -3.16 5.22 -7.07
N GLY A 156 -4.03 5.55 -6.11
CA GLY A 156 -3.62 6.27 -4.90
C GLY A 156 -2.59 5.50 -4.09
N MET A 157 -2.82 4.20 -3.90
CA MET A 157 -1.87 3.33 -3.22
C MET A 157 -0.52 3.24 -3.94
N TRP A 158 -0.49 3.14 -5.27
CA TRP A 158 0.77 3.07 -6.02
C TRP A 158 1.65 4.29 -5.82
N GLU A 159 1.08 5.49 -5.89
CA GLU A 159 1.85 6.70 -5.67
C GLU A 159 2.29 6.82 -4.19
N LEU A 160 1.44 6.44 -3.22
CA LEU A 160 1.85 6.39 -1.81
C LEU A 160 2.99 5.40 -1.56
N TYR A 161 2.92 4.21 -2.15
CA TYR A 161 4.02 3.25 -2.09
C TYR A 161 5.29 3.82 -2.71
N GLY A 162 5.18 4.50 -3.85
CA GLY A 162 6.31 5.18 -4.50
C GLY A 162 7.01 6.19 -3.57
N ASP A 163 6.25 6.94 -2.78
CA ASP A 163 6.78 7.97 -1.88
C ASP A 163 7.28 7.41 -0.54
N TYR A 164 6.52 6.52 0.11
CA TYR A 164 6.77 6.13 1.50
C TYR A 164 7.55 4.82 1.63
N GLN A 165 7.46 3.90 0.68
CA GLN A 165 8.19 2.62 0.76
C GLN A 165 9.71 2.82 0.85
N PRO A 166 10.37 3.71 0.06
CA PRO A 166 11.80 3.94 0.20
C PRO A 166 12.18 4.47 1.59
N ARG A 167 11.33 5.32 2.19
CA ARG A 167 11.54 5.86 3.54
C ARG A 167 11.40 4.77 4.61
N ILE A 168 10.38 3.91 4.49
CA ILE A 168 10.18 2.77 5.38
C ILE A 168 11.39 1.83 5.32
N VAL A 169 11.84 1.47 4.11
CA VAL A 169 13.00 0.60 3.91
C VAL A 169 14.26 1.24 4.52
N SER A 170 14.53 2.51 4.20
CA SER A 170 15.70 3.22 4.74
C SER A 170 15.68 3.31 6.27
N ALA A 171 14.51 3.53 6.89
CA ALA A 171 14.39 3.62 8.35
C ALA A 171 14.44 2.24 9.03
N MET A 172 14.00 1.18 8.35
CA MET A 172 14.13 -0.20 8.83
C MET A 172 15.58 -0.71 8.74
N ASP A 173 16.33 -0.28 7.71
CA ASP A 173 17.75 -0.63 7.52
C ASP A 173 18.70 0.20 8.41
N ASP A 174 18.22 1.23 9.11
CA ASP A 174 19.01 2.03 10.05
C ASP A 174 19.01 1.42 11.46
N ALA A 175 20.12 0.78 11.82
CA ALA A 175 20.30 0.18 13.15
C ALA A 175 20.11 1.18 14.31
N ALA A 176 20.39 2.47 14.12
CA ALA A 176 20.21 3.48 15.15
C ALA A 176 18.74 3.76 15.49
N LYS A 177 17.81 3.33 14.63
CA LYS A 177 16.36 3.42 14.88
C LYS A 177 15.83 2.31 15.76
N TRP A 178 16.63 1.30 16.07
CA TRP A 178 16.24 0.13 16.83
C TRP A 178 16.83 0.12 18.23
N SER A 179 16.04 -0.33 19.19
CA SER A 179 16.52 -0.66 20.53
C SER A 179 15.64 -1.73 21.18
N CYS A 180 16.18 -2.42 22.18
CA CYS A 180 15.45 -3.33 23.05
C CYS A 180 15.79 -3.00 24.50
N ASP A 181 14.77 -2.76 25.32
CA ASP A 181 14.89 -2.35 26.73
C ASP A 181 15.78 -1.11 26.90
N GLY A 182 15.73 -0.19 25.92
CA GLY A 182 16.55 1.02 25.87
C GLY A 182 18.00 0.79 25.44
N ASN A 183 18.40 -0.46 25.20
CA ASN A 183 19.76 -0.81 24.77
C ASN A 183 19.85 -0.92 23.23
N PRO A 184 21.01 -0.59 22.63
CA PRO A 184 21.23 -0.80 21.21
C PRO A 184 21.20 -2.29 20.86
N VAL A 185 20.79 -2.58 19.63
CA VAL A 185 20.74 -3.94 19.07
C VAL A 185 21.58 -4.03 17.81
N GLU A 186 22.04 -5.23 17.47
CA GLU A 186 22.66 -5.50 16.18
C GLU A 186 21.56 -5.82 15.16
N LEU A 187 21.46 -5.03 14.09
CA LEU A 187 20.59 -5.31 12.96
C LEU A 187 21.25 -6.37 12.06
N LEU A 188 20.74 -7.60 12.10
CA LEU A 188 21.25 -8.72 11.30
C LEU A 188 20.82 -8.65 9.84
N GLY A 189 19.67 -8.03 9.57
CA GLY A 189 19.12 -7.90 8.24
C GLY A 189 17.68 -7.43 8.26
N ARG A 190 17.15 -7.20 7.06
CA ARG A 190 15.79 -6.76 6.82
C ARG A 190 15.19 -7.54 5.66
N TRP A 191 13.90 -7.86 5.79
CA TRP A 191 13.13 -8.48 4.72
C TRP A 191 11.72 -7.90 4.64
N GLN A 192 11.02 -8.16 3.54
CA GLN A 192 9.61 -7.80 3.36
C GLN A 192 8.85 -9.05 2.92
N ASN A 193 7.69 -9.30 3.53
CA ASN A 193 6.81 -10.40 3.15
C ASN A 193 5.43 -9.86 2.81
N SER A 194 4.81 -10.43 1.78
CA SER A 194 3.38 -10.28 1.57
C SER A 194 2.63 -11.16 2.56
N THR A 195 1.54 -10.63 3.11
CA THR A 195 0.65 -11.35 4.04
C THR A 195 -0.71 -11.66 3.43
N GLY A 196 -0.96 -11.15 2.23
CA GLY A 196 -2.16 -11.40 1.46
C GLY A 196 -2.38 -10.28 0.45
N THR A 197 -3.61 -10.25 -0.07
CA THR A 197 -4.11 -9.16 -0.89
C THR A 197 -4.52 -8.00 0.02
N MET A 198 -4.19 -6.78 -0.40
CA MET A 198 -4.54 -5.57 0.31
C MET A 198 -6.06 -5.34 0.23
N ARG A 199 -6.65 -5.08 1.39
CA ARG A 199 -8.08 -4.80 1.54
C ARG A 199 -8.25 -3.58 2.40
N PHE A 200 -9.17 -2.71 2.04
CA PHE A 200 -9.51 -1.54 2.84
C PHE A 200 -11.01 -1.46 2.97
N ASP A 201 -11.48 -1.08 4.15
CA ASP A 201 -12.87 -0.69 4.31
C ASP A 201 -13.11 0.51 3.38
N ASP A 202 -14.29 0.56 2.77
CA ASP A 202 -14.64 1.71 1.94
C ASP A 202 -14.61 3.01 2.76
N PHE A 203 -14.32 4.12 2.09
CA PHE A 203 -14.15 5.40 2.78
C PHE A 203 -15.45 6.13 3.11
N LEU A 204 -16.60 5.69 2.59
CA LEU A 204 -17.87 6.37 2.80
C LEU A 204 -18.47 6.06 4.17
N ASP A 205 -18.58 4.77 4.51
CA ASP A 205 -19.12 4.32 5.79
C ASP A 205 -18.45 3.05 6.35
N GLY A 206 -17.51 2.46 5.60
CA GLY A 206 -16.80 1.25 5.98
C GLY A 206 -17.68 0.00 6.06
N ALA A 207 -18.87 0.02 5.44
CA ALA A 207 -19.79 -1.11 5.45
C ALA A 207 -19.37 -2.21 4.45
N ASP A 208 -18.57 -1.86 3.45
CA ASP A 208 -17.97 -2.77 2.47
C ASP A 208 -16.44 -2.63 2.45
N TYR A 209 -15.75 -3.48 1.68
CA TYR A 209 -14.30 -3.38 1.47
C TYR A 209 -13.93 -3.37 -0.01
N VAL A 210 -12.86 -2.64 -0.33
CA VAL A 210 -12.20 -2.67 -1.64
C VAL A 210 -11.03 -3.64 -1.58
N GLU A 211 -11.06 -4.67 -2.43
CA GLU A 211 -9.90 -5.55 -2.65
C GLU A 211 -9.05 -5.04 -3.80
N LEU A 212 -7.80 -4.68 -3.48
CA LEU A 212 -6.84 -4.16 -4.45
C LEU A 212 -5.92 -5.27 -4.93
N ASP A 213 -5.57 -5.29 -6.22
CA ASP A 213 -4.58 -6.23 -6.77
C ASP A 213 -3.14 -5.85 -6.36
N CYS A 214 -2.95 -5.51 -5.09
CA CYS A 214 -1.70 -5.13 -4.45
C CYS A 214 -1.45 -6.02 -3.23
N ALA A 215 -0.19 -6.32 -2.93
CA ALA A 215 0.16 -7.10 -1.76
C ALA A 215 0.08 -6.26 -0.47
N ASP A 216 -0.47 -6.83 0.60
CA ASP A 216 -0.32 -6.28 1.96
C ASP A 216 1.07 -6.67 2.50
N ILE A 217 1.94 -5.69 2.70
CA ILE A 217 3.38 -5.90 2.98
C ILE A 217 3.68 -5.66 4.46
N VAL A 218 4.33 -6.63 5.08
CA VAL A 218 4.95 -6.48 6.40
C VAL A 218 6.47 -6.40 6.25
N HIS A 219 7.06 -5.41 6.89
CA HIS A 219 8.51 -5.18 6.91
C HIS A 219 9.12 -5.78 8.16
N PHE A 220 10.14 -6.62 8.02
CA PHE A 220 10.81 -7.27 9.13
C PHE A 220 12.22 -6.73 9.33
N GLY A 221 12.54 -6.32 10.55
CA GLY A 221 13.91 -6.17 11.05
C GLY A 221 14.31 -7.38 11.88
N TYR A 222 15.48 -7.95 11.63
CA TYR A 222 16.02 -9.08 12.39
C TYR A 222 17.11 -8.56 13.32
N LEU A 223 16.88 -8.70 14.63
CA LEU A 223 17.68 -8.03 15.66
C LEU A 223 18.37 -9.08 16.52
N ARG A 224 19.63 -8.83 16.85
CA ARG A 224 20.36 -9.57 17.89
C ARG A 224 20.56 -8.67 19.11
N LEU A 225 20.16 -9.18 20.26
CA LEU A 225 20.32 -8.55 21.56
C LEU A 225 21.73 -8.86 22.11
N SER A 226 22.27 -7.92 22.90
CA SER A 226 23.55 -8.09 23.59
C SER A 226 23.55 -9.29 24.52
N ASP A 227 22.43 -9.47 25.22
CA ASP A 227 22.25 -10.44 26.27
C ASP A 227 21.14 -11.43 25.92
N PRO A 228 21.25 -12.69 26.38
CA PRO A 228 20.21 -13.68 26.17
C PRO A 228 18.98 -13.36 27.03
N MET A 229 17.81 -13.40 26.42
CA MET A 229 16.50 -13.34 27.05
C MET A 229 16.28 -14.58 27.94
N ALA A 230 15.64 -14.39 29.09
CA ALA A 230 15.31 -15.45 30.04
C ALA A 230 13.87 -15.94 29.81
N GLU A 231 13.60 -17.22 30.01
CA GLU A 231 12.23 -17.74 29.84
C GLU A 231 11.23 -16.95 30.69
N GLY A 232 10.15 -16.47 30.06
CA GLY A 232 9.12 -15.67 30.72
C GLY A 232 9.48 -14.19 30.94
N SER A 233 10.66 -13.72 30.52
CA SER A 233 11.00 -12.30 30.64
C SER A 233 10.23 -11.45 29.64
N VAL A 234 9.88 -10.25 30.07
CA VAL A 234 9.19 -9.24 29.28
C VAL A 234 10.22 -8.25 28.74
N HIS A 235 10.11 -7.92 27.47
CA HIS A 235 11.02 -7.05 26.74
C HIS A 235 10.25 -6.01 25.93
N THR A 236 10.80 -4.80 25.82
CA THR A 236 10.25 -3.73 24.99
C THR A 236 11.18 -3.42 23.83
N VAL A 237 10.72 -3.68 22.60
CA VAL A 237 11.40 -3.20 21.40
C VAL A 237 10.85 -1.84 21.02
N ALA A 238 11.75 -0.93 20.65
CA ALA A 238 11.40 0.33 20.02
C ALA A 238 12.00 0.42 18.61
N TRP A 239 11.20 0.91 17.68
CA TRP A 239 11.61 1.26 16.32
C TRP A 239 11.04 2.59 15.89
N ASN A 240 11.92 3.56 15.63
CA ASN A 240 11.54 4.86 15.07
C ASN A 240 10.35 5.53 15.79
N GLY A 241 10.33 5.45 17.13
CA GLY A 241 9.26 5.99 18.00
C GLY A 241 8.08 5.05 18.25
N ASN A 242 7.93 3.97 17.47
CA ASN A 242 6.96 2.91 17.73
C ASN A 242 7.51 1.95 18.79
N THR A 243 6.66 1.43 19.68
CA THR A 243 7.07 0.52 20.75
C THR A 243 6.19 -0.73 20.78
N LEU A 244 6.77 -1.83 21.24
CA LEU A 244 6.07 -3.09 21.47
C LEU A 244 6.67 -3.82 22.66
N GLU A 245 5.80 -4.24 23.57
CA GLU A 245 6.14 -5.19 24.61
C GLU A 245 5.88 -6.62 24.13
N PHE A 246 6.79 -7.55 24.43
CA PHE A 246 6.61 -8.98 24.19
C PHE A 246 7.24 -9.82 25.30
N THR A 247 6.73 -11.03 25.50
CA THR A 247 7.30 -12.02 26.44
C THR A 247 8.08 -13.07 25.66
N TYR A 248 9.31 -13.36 26.10
CA TYR A 248 10.12 -14.42 25.52
C TYR A 248 9.70 -15.79 26.04
N SER A 249 9.50 -16.74 25.12
CA SER A 249 9.30 -18.15 25.45
C SER A 249 9.95 -19.07 24.44
N ARG A 250 10.62 -20.11 24.92
CA ARG A 250 11.33 -21.13 24.12
C ARG A 250 10.39 -22.05 23.34
N ASP A 251 9.12 -22.14 23.70
CA ASP A 251 8.21 -23.12 23.09
C ASP A 251 7.60 -22.65 21.75
N ARG A 252 8.02 -21.48 21.24
CA ARG A 252 7.38 -20.80 20.09
C ARG A 252 8.24 -20.67 18.82
N TYR A 253 9.26 -21.52 18.60
CA TYR A 253 10.14 -21.45 17.42
C TYR A 253 9.55 -21.96 16.09
N VAL A 254 8.25 -21.83 15.88
CA VAL A 254 7.53 -22.43 14.73
C VAL A 254 8.00 -21.83 13.39
N SER A 255 8.46 -20.58 13.37
CA SER A 255 8.73 -19.81 12.14
C SER A 255 9.96 -20.25 11.34
N SER A 256 10.87 -21.03 11.93
CA SER A 256 12.08 -21.52 11.24
C SER A 256 11.91 -22.90 10.61
N ILE A 257 10.78 -23.58 10.84
CA ILE A 257 10.46 -24.87 10.23
C ILE A 257 9.61 -24.62 8.98
N LYS A 258 10.12 -25.04 7.82
CA LYS A 258 9.39 -25.01 6.54
C LYS A 258 9.08 -26.44 6.11
N VAL A 259 7.80 -26.71 5.93
CA VAL A 259 7.28 -27.99 5.43
C VAL A 259 6.35 -27.71 4.25
N ASN A 260 6.06 -28.71 3.43
CA ASN A 260 4.94 -28.61 2.51
C ASN A 260 3.63 -28.53 3.32
N GLN A 261 2.90 -27.41 3.21
CA GLN A 261 1.68 -27.16 3.97
C GLN A 261 0.52 -28.09 3.54
N GLU A 262 0.53 -28.56 2.30
CA GLU A 262 -0.41 -29.58 1.79
C GLU A 262 -0.02 -30.99 2.22
N GLY A 263 1.16 -31.16 2.81
CA GLY A 263 1.71 -32.44 3.23
C GLY A 263 2.42 -33.21 2.11
N TYR A 264 2.47 -34.52 2.27
CA TYR A 264 3.15 -35.44 1.34
C TYR A 264 2.28 -36.66 1.12
N LEU A 265 2.31 -37.21 -0.11
CA LEU A 265 1.69 -38.50 -0.38
C LEU A 265 2.29 -39.58 0.55
N PRO A 266 1.49 -40.57 0.99
CA PRO A 266 1.96 -41.63 1.88
C PRO A 266 3.20 -42.35 1.36
N ASP A 267 3.22 -42.62 0.05
CA ASP A 267 4.24 -43.35 -0.72
C ASP A 267 5.30 -42.44 -1.36
N ALA A 268 5.29 -41.13 -1.05
CA ALA A 268 6.35 -40.23 -1.50
C ALA A 268 7.71 -40.74 -1.00
N GLY A 269 8.62 -41.05 -1.93
CA GLY A 269 9.92 -41.66 -1.60
C GLY A 269 10.80 -40.82 -0.69
N ARG A 270 10.62 -39.48 -0.68
CA ARG A 270 11.26 -38.56 0.26
C ARG A 270 10.28 -37.48 0.71
N LYS A 271 10.33 -37.12 1.98
CA LYS A 271 9.54 -36.07 2.63
C LYS A 271 10.53 -35.11 3.28
N TYR A 272 10.36 -33.83 3.07
CA TYR A 272 11.34 -32.82 3.45
C TYR A 272 10.77 -31.87 4.49
N ALA A 273 11.61 -31.51 5.46
CA ALA A 273 11.38 -30.37 6.32
C ALA A 273 12.69 -29.60 6.37
N TYR A 274 12.61 -28.28 6.27
CA TYR A 274 13.76 -27.41 6.32
C TYR A 274 13.72 -26.64 7.62
N PHE A 275 14.82 -26.69 8.36
CA PHE A 275 15.05 -25.76 9.45
C PHE A 275 15.97 -24.66 8.94
N GLY A 276 15.44 -23.44 8.84
CA GLY A 276 16.21 -22.30 8.39
C GLY A 276 15.37 -21.05 8.19
N LEU A 277 16.00 -19.92 8.48
CA LEU A 277 15.42 -18.59 8.33
C LEU A 277 16.26 -17.77 7.34
N TRP A 278 15.60 -17.04 6.45
CA TRP A 278 16.24 -16.08 5.54
C TRP A 278 16.03 -14.67 6.09
N LEU A 279 17.12 -13.98 6.40
CA LEU A 279 17.11 -12.64 7.00
C LEU A 279 17.06 -11.51 5.96
N GLY A 280 16.78 -11.84 4.70
CA GLY A 280 16.79 -10.86 3.62
C GLY A 280 18.19 -10.36 3.33
N THR A 281 18.43 -9.08 3.61
CA THR A 281 19.77 -8.47 3.44
C THR A 281 20.85 -9.13 4.30
N GLY A 282 20.47 -9.81 5.38
CA GLY A 282 21.37 -10.59 6.25
C GLY A 282 21.72 -12.00 5.76
N GLY A 283 21.11 -12.46 4.68
CA GLY A 283 21.33 -13.80 4.14
C GLY A 283 20.74 -14.93 4.99
N ALA A 284 21.35 -16.12 4.92
CA ALA A 284 20.89 -17.29 5.66
C ALA A 284 21.24 -17.16 7.15
N TYR A 285 20.24 -17.35 8.01
CA TYR A 285 20.46 -17.31 9.45
C TYR A 285 21.29 -18.50 9.92
N ARG A 286 22.34 -18.23 10.70
CA ARG A 286 23.16 -19.24 11.34
C ARG A 286 22.67 -19.47 12.75
N HIS A 287 21.86 -20.51 12.94
CA HIS A 287 21.40 -20.89 14.26
C HIS A 287 22.57 -21.28 15.16
N SER A 288 22.52 -20.85 16.42
CA SER A 288 23.45 -21.28 17.48
C SER A 288 23.11 -22.66 18.06
N LEU A 289 21.97 -23.24 17.65
CA LEU A 289 21.49 -24.53 18.11
C LEU A 289 22.30 -25.65 17.45
N SER A 290 23.12 -26.35 18.24
CA SER A 290 23.96 -27.47 17.79
C SER A 290 23.27 -28.83 17.85
N ASP A 291 22.28 -29.00 18.74
CA ASP A 291 21.69 -30.29 19.08
C ASP A 291 20.19 -30.32 18.79
N LEU A 292 19.83 -30.08 17.53
CA LEU A 292 18.44 -30.08 17.10
C LEU A 292 17.97 -31.49 16.75
N THR A 293 16.91 -31.94 17.42
CA THR A 293 16.16 -33.14 17.03
C THR A 293 14.83 -32.71 16.42
N PHE A 294 14.54 -33.21 15.21
CA PHE A 294 13.28 -32.94 14.53
C PHE A 294 12.28 -34.07 14.82
N HIS A 295 11.15 -33.73 15.45
CA HIS A 295 10.08 -34.67 15.76
C HIS A 295 8.86 -34.42 14.87
N VAL A 296 8.36 -35.47 14.22
CA VAL A 296 7.07 -35.45 13.53
C VAL A 296 5.99 -35.94 14.49
N LEU A 297 5.05 -35.08 14.84
CA LEU A 297 3.95 -35.40 15.74
C LEU A 297 2.72 -35.89 14.96
N PRO A 298 1.92 -36.84 15.48
CA PRO A 298 0.65 -37.22 14.89
C PRO A 298 -0.31 -36.02 14.80
N ALA A 299 -1.09 -35.93 13.72
CA ALA A 299 -2.12 -34.92 13.59
C ALA A 299 -3.11 -35.02 14.76
N GLY A 300 -3.30 -33.93 15.51
CA GLY A 300 -4.34 -33.83 16.55
C GLY A 300 -3.95 -34.28 17.97
N ARG A 301 -2.67 -34.45 18.30
CA ARG A 301 -2.24 -34.50 19.72
C ARG A 301 -1.45 -33.24 20.07
N CYS A 302 -2.11 -32.27 20.70
CA CYS A 302 -1.41 -31.41 21.65
C CYS A 302 -0.81 -32.35 22.70
N SER A 303 0.51 -32.49 22.76
CA SER A 303 1.14 -33.26 23.82
C SER A 303 0.83 -32.61 25.18
N PRO A 304 0.66 -33.41 26.25
CA PRO A 304 0.35 -32.90 27.58
C PRO A 304 1.55 -32.10 28.12
N GLU A 305 1.23 -31.01 28.82
CA GLU A 305 2.18 -30.17 29.57
C GLU A 305 3.16 -31.03 30.40
N PRO A 306 4.45 -30.70 30.41
CA PRO A 306 5.29 -30.87 31.60
C PRO A 306 5.13 -29.68 32.57
#